data_AF-A0A9R1C7D4-F1
#
_entry.id   AF-A0A9R1C7D4-F1
#
_cell.length_a   1.000
_cell.length_b   1.000
_cell.length_c   1.000
_cell.angle_alpha   90.00
_cell.angle_beta   90.00
_cell.angle_gamma   90.00
#
_symmetry.space_group_name_H-M   'P 1'
#
loop_
_entity.id
_entity.type
_entity.pdbx_description
1 polymer ?
#
loop_
_entity_poly.entity_id
_entity_poly.type
_entity_poly.pdbx_seq_one_letter_code
_entity_poly.pdbx_strand_id
1 'polypeptide(L)'
;MYTEMYIALKTMAKDKRSAPMVIRKVDSLVVMDTVKANQVEYLECKQMALASLGRKKEAYKLGYRIFNLYPENSYERLVSLGGYYITMNQMDSANYYLERSLTVARSFLKSNSEKVQTDGAVCTLTSLIMLGREKEAKSFIKERLNSKTSAEEKEMLEDAERDFDGLKKSLLEPLEEERNVMMADEK
;
A
#
# COMPACT_ATOMS: atom_id res chain seq x y z
N MET A 1 -18.24 -1.90 4.55
CA MET A 1 -18.11 -3.37 4.67
C MET A 1 -19.35 -4.07 5.28
N TYR A 2 -19.87 -5.12 4.63
CA TYR A 2 -20.97 -5.96 5.15
C TYR A 2 -20.52 -6.88 6.30
N THR A 3 -21.34 -7.03 7.34
CA THR A 3 -21.03 -7.80 8.57
C THR A 3 -20.59 -9.24 8.28
N GLU A 4 -21.19 -9.92 7.30
CA GLU A 4 -20.84 -11.30 6.93
C GLU A 4 -19.44 -11.41 6.32
N MET A 5 -19.02 -10.42 5.52
CA MET A 5 -17.65 -10.38 4.96
C MET A 5 -16.62 -10.10 6.05
N TYR A 6 -16.95 -9.23 7.00
CA TYR A 6 -16.07 -8.95 8.14
C TYR A 6 -15.85 -10.20 9.02
N ILE A 7 -16.93 -10.93 9.31
CA ILE A 7 -16.85 -12.20 10.06
C ILE A 7 -16.07 -13.25 9.27
N ALA A 8 -16.32 -13.36 7.96
CA ALA A 8 -15.58 -14.28 7.10
C ALA A 8 -14.09 -13.95 7.09
N LEU A 9 -13.70 -12.69 6.91
CA LEU A 9 -12.29 -12.26 6.96
C LEU A 9 -11.63 -12.56 8.31
N LYS A 10 -12.31 -12.28 9.42
CA LYS A 10 -11.77 -12.59 10.76
C LYS A 10 -11.59 -14.08 11.02
N THR A 11 -12.44 -14.92 10.42
CA THR A 11 -12.36 -16.38 10.59
C THR A 11 -11.35 -17.03 9.64
N MET A 12 -11.00 -16.40 8.53
CA MET A 12 -10.08 -16.94 7.52
C MET A 12 -8.67 -17.23 8.03
N ALA A 13 -8.21 -16.54 9.07
CA ALA A 13 -6.94 -16.85 9.73
C ALA A 13 -6.94 -18.25 10.36
N LYS A 14 -8.12 -18.78 10.72
CA LYS A 14 -8.31 -20.08 11.38
C LYS A 14 -8.97 -21.11 10.46
N ASP A 15 -9.81 -20.69 9.53
CA ASP A 15 -10.55 -21.54 8.61
C ASP A 15 -10.63 -20.94 7.21
N LYS A 16 -9.82 -21.47 6.29
CA LYS A 16 -9.75 -21.02 4.89
C LYS A 16 -11.01 -21.34 4.07
N ARG A 17 -11.95 -22.15 4.58
CA ARG A 17 -13.17 -22.56 3.86
C ARG A 17 -14.14 -21.40 3.61
N SER A 18 -14.03 -20.30 4.34
CA SER A 18 -14.80 -19.09 4.10
C SER A 18 -14.25 -18.23 2.95
N ALA A 19 -13.00 -18.42 2.52
CA ALA A 19 -12.37 -17.62 1.47
C ALA A 19 -13.11 -17.67 0.11
N PRO A 20 -13.56 -18.84 -0.40
CA PRO A 20 -14.35 -18.89 -1.63
C PRO A 20 -15.70 -18.16 -1.53
N MET A 21 -16.31 -18.15 -0.34
CA MET A 21 -17.55 -17.40 -0.10
C MET A 21 -17.30 -15.88 -0.20
N VAL A 22 -16.21 -15.40 0.41
CA VAL A 22 -15.80 -13.98 0.30
C VAL A 22 -15.59 -13.58 -1.15
N ILE A 23 -14.85 -14.38 -1.91
CA ILE A 23 -14.57 -14.12 -3.34
C ILE A 23 -15.89 -13.98 -4.14
N ARG A 24 -16.81 -14.94 -4.01
CA ARG A 24 -18.11 -14.89 -4.72
C ARG A 24 -18.96 -13.68 -4.32
N LYS A 25 -18.97 -13.32 -3.03
CA LYS A 25 -19.75 -12.18 -2.54
C LYS A 25 -19.18 -10.87 -3.10
N VAL A 26 -17.85 -10.71 -3.12
CA VAL A 26 -17.19 -9.55 -3.71
C VAL A 26 -17.51 -9.43 -5.20
N ASP A 27 -17.45 -10.53 -5.95
CA ASP A 27 -17.75 -10.53 -7.39
C ASP A 27 -19.18 -10.07 -7.69
N SER A 28 -20.13 -10.38 -6.80
CA SER A 28 -21.50 -9.86 -6.91
C SER A 28 -21.59 -8.38 -6.53
N LEU A 29 -20.96 -7.97 -5.41
CA LEU A 29 -21.05 -6.61 -4.89
C LEU A 29 -20.39 -5.58 -5.82
N VAL A 30 -19.22 -5.88 -6.38
CA VAL A 30 -18.46 -4.94 -7.22
C VAL A 30 -19.20 -4.55 -8.49
N VAL A 31 -20.09 -5.42 -8.99
CA VAL A 31 -20.94 -5.15 -10.17
C VAL A 31 -22.14 -4.28 -9.81
N MET A 32 -22.66 -4.40 -8.59
CA MET A 32 -23.86 -3.67 -8.14
C MET A 32 -23.54 -2.28 -7.60
N ASP A 33 -22.40 -2.13 -6.93
CA ASP A 33 -21.99 -0.89 -6.29
C ASP A 33 -21.20 -0.02 -7.27
N THR A 34 -21.65 1.21 -7.49
CA THR A 34 -20.99 2.18 -8.38
C THR A 34 -20.01 3.09 -7.64
N VAL A 35 -19.99 3.04 -6.30
CA VAL A 35 -19.11 3.86 -5.47
C VAL A 35 -17.73 3.23 -5.42
N LYS A 36 -16.75 3.87 -6.06
CA LYS A 36 -15.36 3.37 -6.16
C LYS A 36 -14.73 3.06 -4.79
N ALA A 37 -14.98 3.89 -3.78
CA ALA A 37 -14.45 3.67 -2.43
C ALA A 37 -14.93 2.33 -1.84
N ASN A 38 -16.21 2.00 -2.02
CA ASN A 38 -16.76 0.71 -1.59
C ASN A 38 -16.17 -0.45 -2.41
N GLN A 39 -16.01 -0.26 -3.72
CA GLN A 39 -15.38 -1.26 -4.60
C GLN A 39 -13.94 -1.57 -4.18
N VAL A 40 -13.16 -0.56 -3.77
CA VAL A 40 -11.81 -0.74 -3.20
C VAL A 40 -11.88 -1.67 -1.99
N GLU A 41 -12.71 -1.37 -0.99
CA GLU A 41 -12.86 -2.22 0.21
C GLU A 41 -13.19 -3.67 -0.17
N TYR A 42 -14.13 -3.88 -1.10
CA TYR A 42 -14.52 -5.24 -1.51
C TYR A 42 -13.36 -5.98 -2.19
N LEU A 43 -12.63 -5.31 -3.07
CA LEU A 43 -11.54 -5.93 -3.81
C LEU A 43 -10.34 -6.22 -2.91
N GLU A 44 -10.06 -5.39 -1.89
CA GLU A 44 -9.07 -5.69 -0.84
C GLU A 44 -9.45 -6.96 -0.07
N CYS A 45 -10.74 -7.11 0.29
CA CYS A 45 -11.23 -8.34 0.92
C CYS A 45 -10.98 -9.58 0.04
N LYS A 46 -11.24 -9.46 -1.26
CA LYS A 46 -10.99 -10.54 -2.23
C LYS A 46 -9.50 -10.82 -2.39
N GLN A 47 -8.64 -9.80 -2.36
CA GLN A 47 -7.19 -9.96 -2.41
C GLN A 47 -6.68 -10.76 -1.22
N MET A 48 -7.10 -10.42 0.00
CA MET A 48 -6.78 -11.19 1.22
C MET A 48 -7.28 -12.63 1.10
N ALA A 49 -8.46 -12.83 0.52
CA ALA A 49 -9.00 -14.17 0.32
C ALA A 49 -8.20 -15.02 -0.67
N LEU A 50 -7.79 -14.45 -1.79
CA LEU A 50 -6.91 -15.10 -2.74
C LEU A 50 -5.55 -15.45 -2.10
N ALA A 51 -4.95 -14.52 -1.36
CA ALA A 51 -3.69 -14.73 -0.66
C ALA A 51 -3.79 -15.89 0.35
N SER A 52 -4.87 -15.96 1.15
CA SER A 52 -5.09 -17.03 2.13
C SER A 52 -5.16 -18.44 1.51
N LEU A 53 -5.67 -18.53 0.28
CA LEU A 53 -5.76 -19.75 -0.52
C LEU A 53 -4.47 -20.10 -1.26
N GLY A 54 -3.39 -19.32 -1.09
CA GLY A 54 -2.14 -19.49 -1.83
C GLY A 54 -2.22 -19.02 -3.29
N ARG A 55 -3.32 -18.38 -3.71
CA ARG A 55 -3.51 -17.83 -5.07
C ARG A 55 -2.81 -16.47 -5.19
N LYS A 56 -1.52 -16.43 -4.86
CA LYS A 56 -0.72 -15.20 -4.74
C LYS A 56 -0.71 -14.38 -6.03
N LYS A 57 -0.48 -15.02 -7.18
CA LYS A 57 -0.47 -14.35 -8.49
C LYS A 57 -1.77 -13.61 -8.79
N GLU A 58 -2.91 -14.21 -8.44
CA GLU A 58 -4.22 -13.57 -8.61
C GLU A 58 -4.46 -12.46 -7.61
N ALA A 59 -3.97 -12.61 -6.37
CA ALA A 59 -4.02 -11.56 -5.36
C ALA A 59 -3.22 -10.32 -5.81
N TYR A 60 -2.01 -10.49 -6.33
CA TYR A 60 -1.18 -9.39 -6.85
C TYR A 60 -1.82 -8.69 -8.05
N LYS A 61 -2.28 -9.46 -9.05
CA LYS A 61 -3.03 -8.91 -10.20
C LYS A 61 -4.28 -8.13 -9.78
N LEU A 62 -4.95 -8.57 -8.71
CA LEU A 62 -6.10 -7.86 -8.16
C LEU A 62 -5.69 -6.55 -7.51
N GLY A 63 -4.60 -6.54 -6.72
CA GLY A 63 -4.01 -5.33 -6.16
C GLY A 63 -3.79 -4.24 -7.22
N TYR A 64 -3.23 -4.62 -8.37
CA TYR A 64 -3.01 -3.67 -9.47
C TYR A 64 -4.30 -3.08 -10.06
N ARG A 65 -5.40 -3.84 -10.07
CA ARG A 65 -6.72 -3.33 -10.49
C ARG A 65 -7.28 -2.34 -9.48
N ILE A 66 -7.03 -2.57 -8.18
CA ILE A 66 -7.48 -1.67 -7.11
C ILE A 66 -6.87 -0.28 -7.30
N PHE A 67 -5.59 -0.20 -7.72
CA PHE A 67 -4.90 1.08 -7.94
C PHE A 67 -5.65 1.98 -8.94
N ASN A 68 -6.35 1.40 -9.91
CA ASN A 68 -7.11 2.15 -10.91
C ASN A 68 -8.37 2.83 -10.35
N LEU A 69 -8.84 2.43 -9.17
CA LEU A 69 -10.02 3.00 -8.53
C LEU A 69 -9.71 4.26 -7.71
N TYR A 70 -8.47 4.43 -7.26
CA TYR A 70 -8.02 5.65 -6.59
C TYR A 70 -7.91 6.84 -7.56
N PRO A 71 -8.09 8.08 -7.07
CA PRO A 71 -7.86 9.28 -7.86
C PRO A 71 -6.45 9.31 -8.48
N GLU A 72 -6.33 9.88 -9.68
CA GLU A 72 -5.08 9.81 -10.46
C GLU A 72 -3.85 10.35 -9.72
N ASN A 73 -4.03 11.42 -8.93
CA ASN A 73 -2.99 12.08 -8.16
C ASN A 73 -3.06 11.76 -6.65
N SER A 74 -3.72 10.68 -6.25
CA SER A 74 -3.70 10.24 -4.85
C SER A 74 -2.37 9.56 -4.53
N TYR A 75 -1.91 9.69 -3.29
CA TYR A 75 -0.65 9.07 -2.89
C TYR A 75 -0.74 7.54 -2.94
N GLU A 76 -1.90 6.98 -2.58
CA GLU A 76 -2.16 5.54 -2.62
C GLU A 76 -1.93 4.99 -4.02
N ARG A 77 -2.46 5.67 -5.04
CA ARG A 77 -2.27 5.29 -6.44
C ARG A 77 -0.81 5.41 -6.86
N LEU A 78 -0.17 6.54 -6.54
CA LEU A 78 1.19 6.84 -7.00
C LEU A 78 2.23 5.90 -6.39
N VAL A 79 2.19 5.67 -5.07
CA VAL A 79 3.07 4.70 -4.38
C VAL A 79 2.84 3.30 -4.93
N SER A 80 1.58 2.91 -5.10
CA SER A 80 1.22 1.59 -5.59
C SER A 80 1.70 1.32 -7.02
N LEU A 81 1.59 2.31 -7.91
CA LEU A 81 2.16 2.24 -9.26
C LEU A 81 3.69 2.20 -9.20
N GLY A 82 4.31 2.98 -8.31
CA GLY A 82 5.75 2.91 -8.04
C GLY A 82 6.20 1.49 -7.70
N GLY A 83 5.52 0.85 -6.74
CA GLY A 83 5.79 -0.54 -6.33
C GLY A 83 5.56 -1.54 -7.45
N TYR A 84 4.46 -1.42 -8.20
CA TYR A 84 4.20 -2.25 -9.38
C TYR A 84 5.35 -2.20 -10.39
N TYR A 85 5.81 -1.00 -10.73
CA TYR A 85 6.89 -0.85 -11.70
C TYR A 85 8.24 -1.33 -11.16
N ILE A 86 8.50 -1.24 -9.84
CA ILE A 86 9.63 -1.91 -9.20
C ILE A 86 9.51 -3.42 -9.38
N THR A 87 8.36 -4.00 -9.06
CA THR A 87 8.09 -5.44 -9.21
C THR A 87 8.37 -5.90 -10.65
N MET A 88 7.93 -5.14 -11.65
CA MET A 88 8.14 -5.42 -13.07
C MET A 88 9.53 -5.04 -13.61
N ASN A 89 10.46 -4.62 -12.75
CA ASN A 89 11.82 -4.17 -13.11
C ASN A 89 11.85 -2.99 -14.11
N GLN A 90 10.84 -2.12 -14.06
CA GLN A 90 10.69 -0.92 -14.89
C GLN A 90 11.02 0.33 -14.06
N MET A 91 12.29 0.52 -13.75
CA MET A 91 12.75 1.53 -12.79
C MET A 91 12.43 2.98 -13.21
N ASP A 92 12.46 3.30 -14.50
CA ASP A 92 12.12 4.65 -14.97
C ASP A 92 10.66 5.01 -14.67
N SER A 93 9.74 4.07 -14.92
CA SER A 93 8.32 4.22 -14.58
C SER A 93 8.14 4.29 -13.07
N ALA A 94 8.82 3.43 -12.31
CA ALA A 94 8.77 3.47 -10.84
C ALA A 94 9.18 4.85 -10.30
N ASN A 95 10.33 5.36 -10.76
CA ASN A 95 10.85 6.66 -10.39
C ASN A 95 9.85 7.78 -10.72
N TYR A 96 9.24 7.75 -11.91
CA TYR A 96 8.24 8.73 -12.32
C TYR A 96 7.06 8.82 -11.34
N TYR A 97 6.49 7.68 -10.93
CA TYR A 97 5.35 7.68 -10.01
C TYR A 97 5.74 8.02 -8.58
N LEU A 98 6.89 7.54 -8.10
CA LEU A 98 7.36 7.83 -6.74
C LEU A 98 7.75 9.31 -6.56
N GLU A 99 8.30 9.96 -7.58
CA GLU A 99 8.58 11.41 -7.55
C GLU A 99 7.30 12.25 -7.54
N ARG A 100 6.28 11.83 -8.29
CA ARG A 100 4.95 12.45 -8.21
C ARG A 100 4.34 12.26 -6.83
N SER A 101 4.54 11.09 -6.22
CA SER A 101 4.10 10.81 -4.85
C SER A 101 4.74 11.78 -3.84
N LEU A 102 6.05 12.00 -3.94
CA LEU A 102 6.76 13.00 -3.12
C LEU A 102 6.22 14.42 -3.33
N THR A 103 5.81 14.76 -4.55
CA THR A 103 5.20 16.06 -4.84
C THR A 103 3.86 16.24 -4.12
N VAL A 104 3.02 15.19 -4.10
CA VAL A 104 1.75 15.18 -3.34
C VAL A 104 2.04 15.27 -1.84
N ALA A 105 2.98 14.48 -1.34
CA ALA A 105 3.37 14.45 0.08
C ALA A 105 3.81 15.83 0.59
N ARG A 106 4.57 16.58 -0.20
CA ARG A 106 5.00 17.95 0.12
C ARG A 106 3.81 18.92 0.29
N SER A 107 2.71 18.71 -0.43
CA SER A 107 1.51 19.53 -0.25
C SER A 107 0.77 19.16 1.03
N PHE A 108 0.75 17.88 1.39
CA PHE A 108 0.13 17.36 2.61
C PHE A 108 0.84 17.84 3.87
N LEU A 109 2.17 17.85 3.87
CA LEU A 109 2.99 18.36 4.97
C LEU A 109 2.77 19.86 5.27
N LYS A 110 2.24 20.63 4.30
CA LYS A 110 1.91 22.06 4.46
C LYS A 110 0.45 22.29 4.91
N SER A 111 -0.33 21.22 5.06
CA SER A 111 -1.72 21.31 5.50
C SER A 111 -1.82 21.78 6.95
N ASN A 112 -2.93 22.41 7.33
CA ASN A 112 -3.23 22.72 8.74
C ASN A 112 -3.83 21.52 9.50
N SER A 113 -4.18 20.44 8.80
CA SER A 113 -4.71 19.23 9.42
C SER A 113 -3.57 18.30 9.81
N GLU A 114 -3.44 18.03 11.11
CA GLU A 114 -2.44 17.08 11.64
C GLU A 114 -2.54 15.71 10.97
N LYS A 115 -3.76 15.21 10.75
CA LYS A 115 -3.99 13.95 10.03
C LYS A 115 -3.39 13.97 8.63
N VAL A 116 -3.65 15.04 7.87
CA VAL A 116 -3.12 15.18 6.50
C VAL A 116 -1.60 15.31 6.52
N GLN A 117 -1.03 15.97 7.53
CA GLN A 117 0.43 16.01 7.70
C GLN A 117 1.02 14.62 7.97
N THR A 118 0.40 13.82 8.84
CA THR A 118 0.79 12.43 9.11
C THR A 118 0.78 11.60 7.81
N ASP A 119 -0.29 11.71 7.00
CA ASP A 119 -0.38 11.04 5.70
C ASP A 119 0.78 11.48 4.76
N GLY A 120 1.13 12.77 4.80
CA GLY A 120 2.27 13.32 4.07
C GLY A 120 3.62 12.74 4.53
N ALA A 121 3.80 12.50 5.83
CA ALA A 121 5.01 11.91 6.38
C ALA A 121 5.16 10.43 5.98
N VAL A 122 4.08 9.64 6.10
CA VAL A 122 4.02 8.24 5.64
C VAL A 122 4.37 8.15 4.15
N CYS A 123 3.74 8.99 3.34
CA CYS A 123 3.97 9.02 1.90
C CYS A 123 5.42 9.39 1.55
N THR A 124 5.99 10.37 2.26
CA THR A 124 7.38 10.80 2.06
C THR A 124 8.36 9.66 2.36
N LEU A 125 8.23 9.02 3.52
CA LEU A 125 9.10 7.90 3.91
C LEU A 125 9.02 6.75 2.94
N THR A 126 7.80 6.32 2.62
CA THR A 126 7.56 5.19 1.72
C THR A 126 8.19 5.44 0.35
N SER A 127 7.98 6.65 -0.20
CA SER A 127 8.51 7.00 -1.52
C SER A 127 10.03 7.09 -1.53
N LEU A 128 10.65 7.71 -0.50
CA LEU A 128 12.12 7.80 -0.41
C LEU A 128 12.77 6.42 -0.26
N ILE A 129 12.19 5.53 0.54
CA ILE A 129 12.68 4.15 0.71
C ILE A 129 12.59 3.39 -0.61
N MET A 130 11.45 3.44 -1.30
CA MET A 130 11.25 2.75 -2.57
C MET A 130 12.14 3.31 -3.70
N LEU A 131 12.52 4.58 -3.63
CA LEU A 131 13.51 5.21 -4.53
C LEU A 131 14.97 4.85 -4.17
N GLY A 132 15.22 4.14 -3.07
CA GLY A 132 16.57 3.86 -2.57
C GLY A 132 17.27 5.09 -1.96
N ARG A 133 16.54 6.16 -1.66
CA ARG A 133 17.05 7.43 -1.12
C ARG A 133 17.15 7.41 0.40
N GLU A 134 17.87 6.42 0.91
CA GLU A 134 17.97 6.15 2.35
C GLU A 134 18.49 7.35 3.16
N LYS A 135 19.50 8.07 2.63
CA LYS A 135 20.05 9.25 3.30
C LYS A 135 19.01 10.37 3.46
N GLU A 136 18.21 10.59 2.43
CA GLU A 136 17.13 11.58 2.46
C GLU A 136 16.02 11.15 3.41
N ALA A 137 15.64 9.87 3.41
CA ALA A 137 14.64 9.33 4.34
C ALA A 137 15.09 9.54 5.79
N LYS A 138 16.34 9.20 6.13
CA LYS A 138 16.90 9.40 7.47
C LYS A 138 17.01 10.88 7.86
N SER A 139 17.35 11.77 6.91
CA SER A 139 17.33 13.22 7.16
C SER A 139 15.92 13.71 7.47
N PHE A 140 14.95 13.28 6.65
CA PHE A 140 13.55 13.62 6.82
C PHE A 140 13.01 13.20 8.19
N ILE A 141 13.30 11.98 8.66
CA ILE A 141 12.91 11.51 9.99
C ILE A 141 13.42 12.46 11.08
N LYS A 142 14.71 12.79 11.05
CA LYS A 142 15.34 13.67 12.05
C LYS A 142 14.78 15.08 12.02
N GLU A 143 14.62 15.66 10.83
CA GLU A 143 14.05 16.99 10.67
C GLU A 143 12.61 17.04 11.20
N ARG A 144 11.82 16.00 10.90
CA ARG A 144 10.42 15.94 11.28
C ARG A 144 10.22 15.70 12.77
N LEU A 145 11.04 14.85 13.41
CA LEU A 145 11.05 14.66 14.87
C LEU A 145 11.40 15.93 15.65
N ASN A 146 12.20 16.84 15.07
CA ASN A 146 12.53 18.14 15.65
C ASN A 146 11.49 19.23 15.36
N SER A 147 10.43 18.90 14.63
CA SER A 147 9.35 19.82 14.28
C SER A 147 8.09 19.57 15.11
N LYS A 148 7.10 20.47 15.01
CA LYS A 148 5.79 20.21 15.59
C LYS A 148 5.07 19.14 14.75
N THR A 149 4.81 17.99 15.36
CA THR A 149 4.08 16.86 14.79
C THR A 149 2.97 16.42 15.74
N SER A 150 2.04 15.60 15.24
CA SER A 150 1.11 14.89 16.11
C SER A 150 1.85 13.83 16.95
N ALA A 151 1.21 13.34 18.02
CA ALA A 151 1.77 12.27 18.84
C ALA A 151 1.92 10.96 18.02
N GLU A 152 0.92 10.66 17.18
CA GLU A 152 0.92 9.49 16.28
C GLU A 152 2.06 9.56 15.26
N GLU A 153 2.24 10.73 14.61
CA GLU A 153 3.34 10.92 13.67
C GLU A 153 4.69 10.78 14.38
N LYS A 154 4.82 11.33 15.59
CA LYS A 154 6.05 11.23 16.36
C LYS A 154 6.41 9.79 16.70
N GLU A 155 5.45 9.01 17.21
CA GLU A 155 5.65 7.59 17.54
C GLU A 155 6.10 6.80 16.31
N MET A 156 5.43 6.96 15.17
CA MET A 156 5.81 6.34 13.91
C MET A 156 7.25 6.71 13.50
N LEU A 157 7.63 7.99 13.63
CA LEU A 157 8.98 8.45 13.27
C LEU A 157 10.07 7.95 14.22
N GLU A 158 9.79 7.86 15.52
CA GLU A 158 10.70 7.29 16.51
C GLU A 158 10.94 5.80 16.26
N ASP A 159 9.88 5.05 15.92
CA ASP A 159 10.00 3.64 15.53
C ASP A 159 10.79 3.47 14.23
N ALA A 160 10.55 4.34 13.23
CA ALA A 160 11.30 4.35 11.98
C ALA A 160 12.77 4.74 12.18
N GLU A 161 13.09 5.63 13.13
CA GLU A 161 14.48 5.97 13.47
C GLU A 161 15.18 4.80 14.17
N ARG A 162 14.48 4.15 15.10
CA ARG A 162 15.00 3.03 15.89
C ARG A 162 15.31 1.80 15.03
N ASP A 163 14.44 1.47 14.08
CA ASP A 163 14.58 0.29 13.21
C ASP A 163 14.31 0.63 11.74
N PHE A 164 15.16 1.50 11.18
CA PHE A 164 15.05 1.90 9.78
C PHE A 164 15.21 0.72 8.81
N ASP A 165 16.11 -0.21 9.11
CA ASP A 165 16.33 -1.37 8.25
C ASP A 165 15.15 -2.34 8.28
N GLY A 166 14.51 -2.53 9.44
CA GLY A 166 13.26 -3.27 9.56
C GLY A 166 12.12 -2.61 8.77
N LEU A 167 11.99 -1.29 8.83
CA LEU A 167 11.02 -0.54 8.00
C LEU A 167 11.31 -0.69 6.51
N LYS A 168 12.57 -0.53 6.09
CA LYS A 168 12.97 -0.73 4.68
C LYS A 168 12.64 -2.13 4.21
N LYS A 169 12.96 -3.13 5.02
CA LYS A 169 12.69 -4.54 4.74
C LYS A 169 11.19 -4.81 4.60
N SER A 170 10.37 -4.28 5.50
CA SER A 170 8.91 -4.48 5.46
C SER A 170 8.24 -3.85 4.23
N LEU A 171 8.85 -2.81 3.66
CA LEU A 171 8.37 -2.18 2.42
C LEU A 171 8.88 -2.86 1.14
N LEU A 172 10.12 -3.37 1.14
CA LEU A 172 10.77 -3.87 -0.08
C LEU A 172 10.62 -5.39 -0.28
N GLU A 173 10.69 -6.20 0.77
CA GLU A 173 10.56 -7.66 0.63
C GLU A 173 9.25 -8.12 -0.03
N PRO A 174 8.08 -7.51 0.26
CA PRO A 174 6.85 -7.89 -0.43
C PRO A 174 6.93 -7.69 -1.96
N LEU A 175 7.67 -6.68 -2.44
CA LEU A 175 7.86 -6.42 -3.86
C LEU A 175 8.77 -7.47 -4.51
N GLU A 176 9.79 -7.94 -3.79
CA GLU A 176 10.65 -9.02 -4.25
C GLU A 176 9.90 -10.36 -4.33
N GLU A 177 9.10 -10.67 -3.31
CA GLU A 177 8.23 -11.85 -3.31
C GLU A 177 7.24 -11.78 -4.47
N GLU A 178 6.59 -10.63 -4.64
CA GLU A 178 5.65 -10.39 -5.72
C GLU A 178 6.31 -10.58 -7.09
N ARG A 179 7.50 -10.03 -7.28
CA ARG A 179 8.27 -10.20 -8.52
C ARG A 179 8.51 -11.68 -8.80
N ASN A 180 8.97 -12.43 -7.80
CA ASN A 180 9.24 -13.86 -7.96
C ASN A 180 7.99 -14.64 -8.37
N VAL A 181 6.82 -14.30 -7.82
CA VAL A 181 5.54 -14.95 -8.17
C VAL A 181 5.05 -14.53 -9.55
N MET A 182 5.18 -13.25 -9.90
CA MET A 182 4.67 -12.71 -11.16
C MET A 182 5.49 -13.19 -12.35
N MET A 183 6.81 -13.29 -12.19
CA MET A 183 7.77 -13.67 -13.23
C MET A 183 8.03 -15.20 -13.30
N ALA A 184 7.38 -16.01 -12.45
CA ALA A 184 7.60 -17.45 -12.37
C ALA A 184 7.31 -18.23 -13.66
N ASP A 185 6.44 -17.71 -14.53
CA ASP A 185 5.99 -18.37 -15.77
C ASP A 185 6.76 -17.90 -17.02
N GLU A 186 7.78 -17.02 -16.86
CA GLU A 186 8.54 -16.42 -17.97
C GLU A 186 9.93 -17.06 -18.20
N LYS A 187 10.19 -18.24 -17.61
CA LYS A 187 11.42 -19.04 -17.80
C LYS A 187 11.13 -20.33 -18.56
#